data_AF-A0A3S3NGC5-F1
#
_entry.id   AF-A0A3S3NGC5-F1
#
_cell.length_a   1.000
_cell.length_b   1.000
_cell.length_c   1.000
_cell.angle_alpha   90.00
_cell.angle_beta   90.00
_cell.angle_gamma   90.00
#
_symmetry.space_group_name_H-M   'P 1'
#
loop_
_entity.id
_entity.type
_entity.pdbx_description
1 polymer ?
#
loop_
_entity_poly.entity_id
_entity_poly.type
_entity_poly.pdbx_seq_one_letter_code
_entity_poly.pdbx_strand_id
1 'polypeptide(L)'
;KALEFGYKIKKIYEVYNYKEKSNQLFSQYMNMWAKLKQEASGWPDSSYENNEQKQDEYIKQYFEKEGIQLEKSKIKKNSSLRFIAKIMLNSFWGKLAQRPNLERNELINSYEEYIKLIIDPEVEITAEKILNENTMIINWKYANEDDCSPGNTSVVIAAFVTS
;
A
#
# COMPACT_ATOMS: atom_id res chain seq x y z
N LYS A 1 23.21 -10.32 9.35
CA LYS A 1 22.70 -11.63 9.83
C LYS A 1 23.02 -12.79 8.90
N ALA A 2 22.41 -13.00 7.72
CA ALA A 2 22.70 -14.21 6.92
C ALA A 2 24.20 -14.44 6.61
N LEU A 3 24.96 -13.40 6.24
CA LEU A 3 26.41 -13.52 6.02
C LEU A 3 27.20 -13.88 7.29
N GLU A 4 26.76 -13.43 8.46
CA GLU A 4 27.40 -13.70 9.76
C GLU A 4 27.23 -15.17 10.17
N PHE A 5 26.22 -15.86 9.63
CA PHE A 5 25.99 -17.29 9.84
C PHE A 5 26.70 -18.18 8.79
N GLY A 6 27.63 -17.64 8.00
CA GLY A 6 28.45 -18.40 7.05
C GLY A 6 27.81 -18.67 5.68
N TYR A 7 26.65 -18.08 5.39
CA TYR A 7 26.02 -18.17 4.07
C TYR A 7 26.83 -17.37 3.03
N LYS A 8 26.95 -17.93 1.82
CA LYS A 8 27.70 -17.31 0.70
C LYS A 8 26.74 -16.77 -0.36
N ILE A 9 26.94 -15.52 -0.77
CA ILE A 9 26.24 -14.93 -1.92
C ILE A 9 26.81 -15.57 -3.20
N LYS A 10 25.97 -16.21 -4.00
CA LYS A 10 26.37 -16.84 -5.26
C LYS A 10 26.30 -15.87 -6.45
N LYS A 11 25.23 -15.08 -6.52
CA LYS A 11 24.94 -14.18 -7.64
C LYS A 11 24.17 -12.97 -7.15
N ILE A 12 24.52 -11.80 -7.67
CA ILE A 12 23.78 -10.55 -7.49
C ILE A 12 23.12 -10.25 -8.82
N TYR A 13 21.82 -10.03 -8.81
CA TYR A 13 21.04 -9.72 -10.02
C TYR A 13 20.94 -8.22 -10.23
N GLU A 14 20.71 -7.46 -9.16
CA GLU A 14 20.50 -6.02 -9.23
C GLU A 14 20.94 -5.32 -7.94
N VAL A 15 21.45 -4.08 -8.07
CA VAL A 15 21.84 -3.23 -6.94
C VAL A 15 21.29 -1.83 -7.18
N TYR A 16 20.42 -1.38 -6.28
CA TYR A 16 19.91 -0.01 -6.29
C TYR A 16 20.71 0.85 -5.31
N ASN A 17 21.30 1.94 -5.81
CA ASN A 17 22.04 2.90 -4.98
C ASN A 17 21.47 4.31 -5.15
N TYR A 18 21.00 4.88 -4.03
CA TYR A 18 20.47 6.25 -3.97
C TYR A 18 21.39 7.11 -3.12
N LYS A 19 21.92 8.18 -3.72
CA LYS A 19 22.81 9.14 -3.04
C LYS A 19 22.08 9.92 -1.95
N GLU A 20 20.85 10.33 -2.27
CA GLU A 20 20.02 11.15 -1.40
C GLU A 20 18.98 10.31 -0.67
N LYS A 21 18.67 10.70 0.56
CA LYS A 21 17.68 10.04 1.42
C LYS A 21 16.86 11.10 2.12
N SER A 22 15.56 10.84 2.30
CA SER A 22 14.66 11.74 3.01
C SER A 22 13.65 10.95 3.83
N ASN A 23 13.33 11.49 5.01
CA ASN A 23 12.29 10.96 5.90
C ASN A 23 11.02 11.81 5.87
N GLN A 24 10.91 12.76 4.93
CA GLN A 24 9.85 13.78 4.94
C GLN A 24 8.71 13.49 3.96
N LEU A 25 8.97 12.74 2.88
CA LEU A 25 8.03 12.60 1.76
C LEU A 25 6.63 12.09 2.20
N PHE A 26 6.59 11.10 3.10
CA PHE A 26 5.34 10.49 3.56
C PHE A 26 4.98 10.85 5.00
N SER A 27 5.82 11.60 5.73
CA SER A 27 5.66 11.81 7.17
C SER A 27 4.35 12.52 7.50
N GLN A 28 4.02 13.60 6.78
CA GLN A 28 2.77 14.33 7.00
C GLN A 28 1.54 13.48 6.75
N TYR A 29 1.54 12.71 5.66
CA TYR A 29 0.44 11.82 5.28
C TYR A 29 0.25 10.70 6.31
N MET A 30 1.34 10.06 6.74
CA MET A 30 1.30 8.99 7.74
C MET A 30 0.88 9.51 9.11
N ASN A 31 1.39 10.68 9.52
CA ASN A 31 1.03 11.31 10.79
C ASN A 31 -0.47 11.66 10.84
N MET A 32 -1.06 12.09 9.73
CA MET A 32 -2.49 12.35 9.63
C MET A 32 -3.32 11.08 9.94
N TRP A 33 -3.01 9.95 9.30
CA TRP A 33 -3.75 8.70 9.53
C TRP A 33 -3.45 8.07 10.89
N ALA A 34 -2.21 8.18 11.37
CA ALA A 34 -1.84 7.75 12.72
C ALA A 34 -2.60 8.54 13.79
N LYS A 35 -2.70 9.87 13.64
CA LYS A 35 -3.52 10.73 14.50
C LYS A 35 -4.99 10.30 14.49
N LEU A 36 -5.60 10.18 13.31
CA LEU A 36 -7.01 9.77 13.18
C LEU A 36 -7.27 8.40 13.80
N LYS A 37 -6.37 7.43 13.59
CA LYS A 37 -6.48 6.09 14.18
C LYS A 37 -6.42 6.16 15.71
N GLN A 38 -5.53 6.98 16.26
CA GLN A 38 -5.37 7.09 17.70
C GLN A 38 -6.57 7.79 18.35
N GLU A 39 -7.01 8.91 17.79
CA GLU A 39 -8.19 9.65 18.26
C GLU A 39 -9.46 8.79 18.20
N ALA A 40 -9.64 8.06 17.10
CA ALA A 40 -10.79 7.16 16.91
C ALA A 40 -10.73 5.89 17.80
N SER A 41 -9.59 5.59 18.43
CA SER A 41 -9.52 4.49 19.41
C SER A 41 -10.20 4.86 20.72
N GLY A 42 -10.36 6.16 21.00
CA GLY A 42 -10.85 6.66 22.28
C GLY A 42 -9.79 6.54 23.39
N TRP A 43 -10.23 6.80 24.62
CA TRP A 43 -9.37 6.71 25.79
C TRP A 43 -9.02 5.25 26.15
N PRO A 44 -7.83 4.99 26.72
CA PRO A 44 -7.38 3.63 27.04
C PRO A 44 -8.29 2.86 28.00
N ASP A 45 -8.83 3.53 29.02
CA ASP A 45 -9.72 2.95 30.01
C ASP A 45 -10.66 4.01 30.61
N SER A 46 -11.59 3.59 31.49
CA SER A 46 -12.58 4.48 32.12
C SER A 46 -11.97 5.45 33.14
N SER A 47 -10.72 5.25 33.58
CA SER A 47 -10.06 6.17 34.53
C SER A 47 -9.67 7.52 33.92
N TYR A 48 -9.77 7.64 32.59
CA TYR A 48 -9.63 8.88 31.86
C TYR A 48 -10.93 9.69 31.82
N GLU A 49 -12.08 9.09 32.15
CA GLU A 49 -13.35 9.80 32.22
C GLU A 49 -13.31 10.77 33.42
N ASN A 50 -13.54 12.06 33.15
CA ASN A 50 -13.51 13.16 34.12
C ASN A 50 -12.13 13.42 34.79
N ASN A 51 -11.03 12.87 34.26
CA ASN A 51 -9.68 13.14 34.76
C ASN A 51 -8.84 13.89 33.72
N GLU A 52 -8.91 15.22 33.74
CA GLU A 52 -8.22 16.06 32.75
C GLU A 52 -6.69 15.93 32.80
N GLN A 53 -6.10 15.75 33.99
CA GLN A 53 -4.66 15.61 34.14
C GLN A 53 -4.14 14.37 33.42
N LYS A 54 -4.83 13.23 33.58
CA LYS A 54 -4.49 11.99 32.86
C LYS A 54 -4.64 12.12 31.35
N GLN A 55 -5.68 12.83 30.90
CA GLN A 55 -5.92 13.06 29.48
C GLN A 55 -4.79 13.90 28.86
N ASP A 56 -4.37 14.97 29.54
CA ASP A 56 -3.31 15.85 29.06
C ASP A 56 -1.94 15.16 29.10
N GLU A 57 -1.67 14.37 30.15
CA GLU A 57 -0.45 13.56 30.24
C GLU A 57 -0.36 12.53 29.10
N TYR A 58 -1.46 11.86 28.78
CA TYR A 58 -1.51 10.91 27.66
C TYR A 58 -1.22 11.59 26.31
N ILE A 59 -1.82 12.76 26.06
CA ILE A 59 -1.57 13.53 24.83
C ILE A 59 -0.09 13.94 24.75
N LYS A 60 0.48 14.40 25.87
CA LYS A 60 1.89 14.79 25.96
C LYS A 60 2.82 13.60 25.70
N GLN A 61 2.59 12.46 26.33
CA GLN A 61 3.39 11.24 26.11
C GLN A 61 3.31 10.76 24.65
N TYR A 62 2.13 10.85 24.03
CA TYR A 62 1.98 10.49 22.62
C TYR A 62 2.76 11.45 21.70
N PHE A 63 2.74 12.76 22.00
CA PHE A 63 3.52 13.75 21.26
C PHE A 63 5.03 13.55 21.44
N GLU A 64 5.51 13.30 22.66
CA GLU A 64 6.94 13.06 22.92
C GLU A 64 7.46 11.81 22.21
N LYS A 65 6.65 10.76 22.14
CA LYS A 65 7.04 9.48 21.54
C LYS A 65 6.92 9.48 20.01
N GLU A 66 5.80 9.97 19.48
CA GLU A 66 5.46 9.83 18.06
C GLU A 66 5.59 11.15 17.28
N GLY A 67 5.74 12.29 17.97
CA GLY A 67 5.79 13.62 17.35
C GLY A 67 4.43 14.11 16.81
N ILE A 68 3.33 13.48 17.22
CA ILE A 68 1.99 13.74 16.68
C ILE A 68 1.10 14.37 17.75
N GLN A 69 0.57 15.56 17.47
CA GLN A 69 -0.33 16.26 18.39
C GLN A 69 -1.77 15.76 18.24
N LEU A 70 -2.29 15.13 19.29
CA LEU A 70 -3.69 14.72 19.39
C LEU A 70 -4.58 15.88 19.86
N GLU A 71 -5.85 15.86 19.43
CA GLU A 71 -6.87 16.79 19.88
C GLU A 71 -7.80 16.14 20.91
N LYS A 72 -7.77 16.65 22.15
CA LYS A 72 -8.56 16.14 23.29
C LYS A 72 -10.05 15.96 22.96
N SER A 73 -10.64 16.90 22.22
CA SER A 73 -12.06 16.88 21.82
C SER A 73 -12.39 15.80 20.77
N LYS A 74 -11.40 15.31 20.02
CA LYS A 74 -11.58 14.30 18.98
C LYS A 74 -11.31 12.87 19.47
N ILE A 75 -10.71 12.71 20.65
CA ILE A 75 -10.46 11.40 21.25
C ILE A 75 -11.80 10.80 21.70
N LYS A 76 -12.37 9.97 20.83
CA LYS A 76 -13.64 9.28 21.06
C LYS A 76 -13.64 7.97 20.31
N LYS A 77 -14.13 6.92 20.96
CA LYS A 77 -14.24 5.60 20.35
C LYS A 77 -15.13 5.65 19.11
N ASN A 78 -14.53 5.42 17.95
CA ASN A 78 -15.17 5.34 16.64
C ASN A 78 -14.53 4.18 15.86
N SER A 79 -15.17 3.01 15.93
CA SER A 79 -14.66 1.78 15.31
C SER A 79 -14.50 1.91 13.79
N SER A 80 -15.46 2.54 13.12
CA SER A 80 -15.45 2.71 11.65
C SER A 80 -14.33 3.62 11.18
N LEU A 81 -14.15 4.78 11.82
CA LEU A 81 -13.08 5.70 11.46
C LEU A 81 -11.70 5.09 11.76
N ARG A 82 -11.56 4.42 12.91
CA ARG A 82 -10.33 3.70 13.26
C ARG A 82 -9.99 2.62 12.23
N PHE A 83 -11.00 1.87 11.77
CA PHE A 83 -10.83 0.85 10.76
C PHE A 83 -10.32 1.44 9.43
N ILE A 84 -10.95 2.53 8.95
CA ILE A 84 -10.52 3.24 7.74
C ILE A 84 -9.08 3.75 7.91
N ALA A 85 -8.78 4.45 9.00
CA ALA A 85 -7.44 4.99 9.25
C ALA A 85 -6.37 3.89 9.31
N LYS A 86 -6.69 2.73 9.93
CA LYS A 86 -5.80 1.57 9.94
C LYS A 86 -5.60 0.98 8.53
N ILE A 87 -6.65 0.89 7.72
CA ILE A 87 -6.56 0.44 6.33
C ILE A 87 -5.67 1.38 5.54
N MET A 88 -5.85 2.69 5.66
CA MET A 88 -5.05 3.66 4.90
C MET A 88 -3.55 3.54 5.23
N LEU A 89 -3.19 3.34 6.50
CA LEU A 89 -1.80 3.11 6.91
C LEU A 89 -1.21 1.83 6.29
N ASN A 90 -1.97 0.73 6.28
CA ASN A 90 -1.47 -0.56 5.82
C ASN A 90 -1.50 -0.69 4.29
N SER A 91 -2.60 -0.31 3.66
CA SER A 91 -2.82 -0.42 2.22
C SER A 91 -1.95 0.54 1.42
N PHE A 92 -1.58 1.69 1.99
CA PHE A 92 -0.66 2.62 1.33
C PHE A 92 0.68 1.95 1.02
N TRP A 93 1.28 1.29 2.02
CA TRP A 93 2.55 0.58 1.82
C TRP A 93 2.40 -0.63 0.89
N GLY A 94 1.29 -1.36 0.99
CA GLY A 94 0.98 -2.46 0.07
C GLY A 94 0.87 -2.01 -1.39
N LYS A 95 0.38 -0.80 -1.64
CA LYS A 95 0.25 -0.24 -3.00
C LYS A 95 1.61 -0.03 -3.67
N LEU A 96 2.64 0.33 -2.91
CA LEU A 96 4.00 0.49 -3.44
C LEU A 96 4.64 -0.84 -3.82
N ALA A 97 4.20 -1.94 -3.21
CA ALA A 97 4.65 -3.30 -3.48
C ALA A 97 3.77 -4.03 -4.50
N GLN A 98 2.78 -3.35 -5.09
CA GLN A 98 1.84 -4.00 -5.99
C GLN A 98 2.57 -4.48 -7.25
N ARG A 99 2.33 -5.73 -7.65
CA ARG A 99 2.87 -6.25 -8.92
C ARG A 99 2.39 -5.37 -10.08
N PRO A 100 3.29 -4.87 -10.94
CA PRO A 100 2.90 -4.01 -12.05
C PRO A 100 2.12 -4.80 -13.12
N ASN A 101 2.61 -5.99 -13.48
CA ASN A 101 1.97 -6.86 -14.46
C ASN A 101 0.92 -7.78 -13.79
N LEU A 102 -0.26 -7.22 -13.52
CA LEU A 102 -1.44 -7.97 -13.10
C LEU A 102 -2.29 -8.34 -14.32
N GLU A 103 -2.96 -9.48 -14.23
CA GLU A 103 -3.95 -9.90 -15.22
C GLU A 103 -5.07 -8.85 -15.33
N ARG A 104 -5.33 -8.43 -16.57
CA ARG A 104 -6.34 -7.46 -16.94
C ARG A 104 -7.52 -8.19 -17.54
N ASN A 105 -8.72 -7.76 -17.18
CA ASN A 105 -9.95 -8.28 -17.77
C ASN A 105 -10.51 -7.20 -18.69
N GLU A 106 -10.60 -7.49 -19.98
CA GLU A 106 -11.20 -6.61 -20.97
C GLU A 106 -12.46 -7.24 -21.54
N LEU A 107 -13.51 -6.43 -21.63
CA LEU A 107 -14.77 -6.82 -22.23
C LEU A 107 -14.79 -6.33 -23.66
N ILE A 108 -14.78 -7.27 -24.59
CA ILE A 108 -14.66 -7.04 -26.03
C ILE A 108 -16.01 -7.27 -26.67
N ASN A 109 -16.43 -6.31 -27.49
CA ASN A 109 -17.71 -6.35 -28.19
C ASN A 109 -17.56 -6.50 -29.71
N SER A 110 -16.33 -6.52 -30.21
CA SER A 110 -16.04 -6.59 -31.63
C SER A 110 -14.90 -7.56 -31.93
N TYR A 111 -14.99 -8.22 -33.08
CA TYR A 111 -13.92 -9.11 -33.54
C TYR A 111 -12.60 -8.35 -33.80
N GLU A 112 -12.67 -7.08 -34.22
CA GLU A 112 -11.48 -6.27 -34.48
C GLU A 112 -10.64 -6.01 -33.21
N GLU A 113 -11.30 -5.71 -32.09
CA GLU A 113 -10.64 -5.54 -30.78
C GLU A 113 -9.98 -6.84 -30.33
N TYR A 114 -10.63 -7.98 -30.54
CA TYR A 114 -10.06 -9.29 -30.23
C TYR A 114 -8.80 -9.57 -31.06
N ILE A 115 -8.87 -9.35 -32.37
CA ILE A 115 -7.73 -9.60 -33.26
C ILE A 115 -6.56 -8.68 -32.96
N LYS A 116 -6.81 -7.42 -32.60
CA LYS A 116 -5.74 -6.50 -32.16
C LYS A 116 -4.98 -7.06 -30.95
N LEU A 117 -5.69 -7.63 -29.97
CA LEU A 117 -5.07 -8.23 -28.79
C LEU A 117 -4.30 -9.53 -29.09
N ILE A 118 -4.80 -10.38 -29.98
CA ILE A 118 -4.10 -11.62 -30.36
C ILE A 118 -2.82 -11.33 -31.14
N ILE A 119 -2.86 -10.33 -32.02
CA ILE A 119 -1.72 -9.99 -32.89
C ILE A 119 -0.61 -9.29 -32.11
N ASP A 120 -0.94 -8.63 -31.00
CA ASP A 120 0.02 -7.91 -30.19
C ASP A 120 1.03 -8.88 -29.53
N PRO A 121 2.32 -8.85 -29.92
CA PRO A 121 3.32 -9.75 -29.38
C PRO A 121 3.70 -9.43 -27.92
N GLU A 122 3.36 -8.24 -27.42
CA GLU A 122 3.62 -7.84 -26.03
C GLU A 122 2.57 -8.41 -25.06
N VAL A 123 1.47 -8.96 -25.59
CA VAL A 123 0.31 -9.43 -24.83
C VAL A 123 0.27 -10.96 -24.79
N GLU A 124 0.10 -11.51 -23.59
CA GLU A 124 -0.17 -12.92 -23.36
C GLU A 124 -1.62 -13.08 -22.89
N ILE A 125 -2.46 -13.69 -23.72
CA ILE A 125 -3.84 -14.03 -23.37
C ILE A 125 -3.84 -15.23 -22.42
N THR A 126 -4.42 -15.06 -21.23
CA THR A 126 -4.48 -16.09 -20.19
C THR A 126 -5.79 -16.85 -20.20
N ALA A 127 -6.91 -16.18 -20.52
CA ALA A 127 -8.21 -16.82 -20.61
C ALA A 127 -9.12 -16.06 -21.57
N GLU A 128 -10.00 -16.81 -22.23
CA GLU A 128 -11.05 -16.27 -23.08
C GLU A 128 -12.40 -16.85 -22.62
N LYS A 129 -13.39 -15.99 -22.47
CA LYS A 129 -14.73 -16.39 -22.05
C LYS A 129 -15.78 -15.66 -22.86
N ILE A 130 -16.42 -16.37 -23.77
CA ILE A 130 -17.57 -15.88 -24.51
C ILE A 130 -18.75 -15.73 -23.53
N LEU A 131 -19.33 -14.53 -23.46
CA LEU A 131 -20.53 -14.28 -22.67
C LEU A 131 -21.78 -14.48 -23.51
N ASN A 132 -21.82 -13.82 -24.67
CA ASN A 132 -22.94 -13.78 -25.61
C ASN A 132 -22.40 -13.78 -27.06
N GLU A 133 -23.30 -13.80 -28.05
CA GLU A 133 -22.95 -13.81 -29.48
C GLU A 133 -22.03 -12.64 -29.90
N ASN A 134 -22.11 -11.50 -29.21
CA ASN A 134 -21.37 -10.29 -29.54
C ASN A 134 -20.40 -9.83 -28.44
N THR A 135 -20.26 -10.57 -27.34
CA THR A 135 -19.46 -10.12 -26.19
C THR A 135 -18.60 -11.23 -25.62
N MET A 136 -17.31 -10.94 -25.44
CA MET A 136 -16.32 -11.83 -24.85
C MET A 136 -15.56 -11.11 -23.73
N ILE A 137 -15.24 -11.82 -22.66
CA ILE A 137 -14.24 -11.38 -21.68
C ILE A 137 -12.92 -12.03 -22.07
N ILE A 138 -11.87 -11.22 -22.19
CA ILE A 138 -10.51 -11.70 -22.34
C ILE A 138 -9.72 -11.27 -21.13
N ASN A 139 -9.00 -12.24 -20.59
CA ASN A 139 -7.98 -11.98 -19.62
C ASN A 139 -6.62 -12.01 -20.31
N TRP A 140 -5.81 -10.99 -20.03
CA TRP A 140 -4.48 -10.92 -20.58
C TRP A 140 -3.51 -10.23 -19.62
N LYS A 141 -2.22 -10.44 -19.83
CA LYS A 141 -1.11 -9.80 -19.12
C LYS A 141 0.00 -9.50 -20.13
N TYR A 142 0.98 -8.67 -19.76
CA TYR A 142 2.15 -8.50 -20.62
C TYR A 142 3.01 -9.77 -20.60
N ALA A 143 3.56 -10.14 -21.76
CA ALA A 143 4.40 -11.33 -21.91
C ALA A 143 5.69 -11.22 -21.07
N ASN A 144 6.33 -10.05 -21.06
CA ASN A 144 7.44 -9.74 -20.15
C ASN A 144 7.01 -8.72 -19.10
N GLU A 145 7.56 -8.83 -17.88
CA GLU A 145 7.28 -7.86 -16.82
C GLU A 145 7.88 -6.48 -17.11
N ASP A 146 8.97 -6.43 -17.88
CA ASP A 146 9.67 -5.18 -18.25
C ASP A 146 8.84 -4.33 -19.24
N ASP A 147 7.96 -4.95 -20.02
CA ASP A 147 7.05 -4.27 -20.96
C ASP A 147 5.93 -3.54 -20.19
N CYS A 148 5.67 -3.93 -18.94
CA CYS A 148 4.69 -3.28 -18.10
C CYS A 148 5.30 -2.07 -17.39
N SER A 149 4.78 -0.88 -17.69
CA SER A 149 5.12 0.32 -16.92
C SER A 149 4.84 0.10 -15.42
N PRO A 150 5.81 0.42 -14.54
CA PRO A 150 5.66 0.18 -13.10
C PRO A 150 4.58 1.05 -12.44
N GLY A 151 4.13 2.12 -13.12
CA GLY A 151 3.09 3.02 -12.63
C GLY A 151 3.46 3.63 -11.28
N ASN A 152 2.64 3.35 -10.26
CA ASN A 152 2.82 3.86 -8.89
C ASN A 152 3.60 2.89 -7.97
N THR A 153 4.23 1.87 -8.54
CA THR A 153 4.98 0.84 -7.80
C THR A 153 6.40 1.31 -7.52
N SER A 154 6.88 1.08 -6.30
CA SER A 154 8.29 1.28 -5.95
C SER A 154 8.76 0.15 -5.05
N VAL A 155 9.40 -0.85 -5.65
CA VAL A 155 9.93 -2.04 -4.96
C VAL A 155 10.94 -1.64 -3.88
N VAL A 156 11.76 -0.62 -4.16
CA VAL A 156 12.75 -0.12 -3.21
C VAL A 156 12.08 0.46 -1.97
N ILE A 157 11.12 1.38 -2.14
CA ILE A 157 10.44 1.99 -0.99
C ILE A 157 9.66 0.92 -0.23
N ALA A 158 8.95 0.03 -0.94
CA ALA A 158 8.23 -1.10 -0.35
C ALA A 158 9.13 -1.95 0.56
N ALA A 159 10.33 -2.32 0.10
CA ALA A 159 11.27 -3.14 0.86
C ALA A 159 11.71 -2.50 2.19
N PHE A 160 11.71 -1.16 2.30
CA PHE A 160 12.06 -0.47 3.55
C PHE A 160 10.90 -0.30 4.53
N VAL A 161 9.66 -0.45 4.07
CA VAL A 161 8.45 -0.24 4.90
C VAL A 161 7.74 -1.54 5.28
N THR A 162 8.04 -2.65 4.60
CA THR A 162 7.57 -3.99 4.96
C THR A 162 8.68 -4.77 5.66
N SER A 163 8.77 -4.63 6.98
CA SER A 163 9.68 -5.41 7.85
C SER A 163 8.91 -6.25 8.85
#